data_AF-U4TZI4-F1
#
_entry.id   AF-U4TZI4-F1
#
_cell.length_a   1.000
_cell.length_b   1.000
_cell.length_c   1.000
_cell.angle_alpha   90.00
_cell.angle_beta   90.00
_cell.angle_gamma   90.00
#
_symmetry.space_group_name_H-M   'P 1'
#
loop_
_entity.id
_entity.type
_entity.pdbx_description
1 polymer ?
#
loop_
_entity_poly.entity_id
_entity_poly.type
_entity_poly.pdbx_seq_one_letter_code
_entity_poly.pdbx_strand_id
1 'polypeptide(L)'
;MRADPRAAYFRVNDVSISASLNIASLALSPRIKNSNDKIIVNDEREVFYSPLSSLHLYSINSSVLKNEQFAATLGEFQGNVKDYGTKASQSVGMVMDNQGVLYYSLLALNGIARWDSGTPFQTGQKMIAKDERYLEWVNSFAFDDQGNLTILVNRLNRFIYQKLSINEPNFRLIASNVGGKSYLYDESYNYESSQTSEASSTTTTEKEVPVLKPGTDQDPYLSPQPAEPQAEPTPESSMGQTNGSTTPKPSSAAAEKAATALISLLIAGMLLVV
;
A
#
# COMPACT_ATOMS: atom_id res chain seq x y z
N MET A 1 -7.87 1.25 15.14
CA MET A 1 -6.81 1.92 14.33
C MET A 1 -5.39 1.72 14.85
N ARG A 2 -5.16 1.21 16.08
CA ARG A 2 -3.81 1.05 16.64
C ARG A 2 -3.28 -0.38 16.45
N ALA A 3 -1.95 -0.52 16.46
CA ALA A 3 -1.28 -1.82 16.52
C ALA A 3 -1.76 -2.68 17.71
N ASP A 4 -1.81 -4.00 17.51
CA ASP A 4 -1.91 -4.99 18.57
C ASP A 4 -0.48 -5.41 18.97
N PRO A 5 -0.04 -5.16 20.23
CA PRO A 5 1.29 -5.55 20.70
C PRO A 5 1.60 -7.04 20.51
N ARG A 6 0.59 -7.91 20.51
CA ARG A 6 0.75 -9.37 20.32
C ARG A 6 1.11 -9.74 18.89
N ALA A 7 0.85 -8.84 17.94
CA ALA A 7 1.14 -9.00 16.52
C ALA A 7 2.28 -8.07 16.03
N ALA A 8 2.95 -7.37 16.93
CA ALA A 8 4.05 -6.45 16.61
C ALA A 8 5.34 -7.17 16.21
N TYR A 9 5.49 -8.43 16.63
CA TYR A 9 6.59 -9.29 16.23
C TYR A 9 6.15 -10.28 15.15
N PHE A 10 6.82 -10.26 14.00
CA PHE A 10 6.66 -11.24 12.93
C PHE A 10 7.94 -11.31 12.08
N ARG A 11 8.03 -12.31 11.22
CA ARG A 11 9.21 -12.53 10.39
C ARG A 11 8.80 -12.66 8.93
N VAL A 12 9.53 -11.98 8.06
CA VAL A 12 9.41 -12.08 6.60
C VAL A 12 10.72 -12.63 6.08
N ASN A 13 10.71 -13.84 5.54
CA ASN A 13 11.93 -14.59 5.18
C ASN A 13 12.92 -14.68 6.35
N ASP A 14 14.07 -14.01 6.29
CA ASP A 14 15.09 -13.95 7.35
C ASP A 14 15.09 -12.61 8.12
N VAL A 15 14.13 -11.72 7.84
CA VAL A 15 14.02 -10.40 8.48
C VAL A 15 12.98 -10.47 9.60
N SER A 16 13.45 -10.37 10.84
CA SER A 16 12.57 -10.20 12.00
C SER A 16 12.15 -8.74 12.15
N ILE A 17 10.85 -8.53 12.25
CA ILE A 17 10.23 -7.22 12.41
C ILE A 17 9.64 -7.19 13.82
N SER A 18 10.00 -6.16 14.56
CA SER A 18 9.49 -5.87 15.90
C SER A 18 9.21 -4.37 15.94
N ALA A 19 7.96 -4.00 15.66
CA ALA A 19 7.53 -2.61 15.71
C ALA A 19 6.00 -2.55 15.86
N SER A 20 5.51 -1.55 16.59
CA SER A 20 4.09 -1.26 16.67
C SER A 20 3.69 -0.34 15.51
N LEU A 21 3.26 -0.94 14.41
CA LEU A 21 2.88 -0.24 13.18
C LEU A 21 1.35 -0.17 13.10
N ASN A 22 0.83 1.06 13.06
CA ASN A 22 -0.60 1.34 13.01
C ASN A 22 -1.18 1.06 11.61
N ILE A 23 -2.29 1.72 11.24
CA ILE A 23 -2.94 1.53 9.93
C ILE A 23 -1.93 1.63 8.79
N ALA A 24 -1.95 0.62 7.94
CA ALA A 24 -1.23 0.62 6.67
C ALA A 24 -2.12 0.11 5.53
N SER A 25 -2.84 -0.99 5.77
CA SER A 25 -3.80 -1.51 4.80
C SER A 25 -5.11 -0.74 4.83
N LEU A 26 -5.54 -0.29 3.65
CA LEU A 26 -6.81 0.38 3.40
C LEU A 26 -7.40 -0.11 2.08
N ALA A 27 -8.70 -0.35 2.04
CA ALA A 27 -9.44 -0.62 0.82
C ALA A 27 -10.87 -0.09 0.93
N LEU A 28 -11.43 0.34 -0.20
CA LEU A 28 -12.78 0.86 -0.26
C LEU A 28 -13.68 -0.16 -0.95
N SER A 29 -14.87 -0.40 -0.41
CA SER A 29 -15.86 -1.24 -1.09
C SER A 29 -16.27 -0.61 -2.42
N PRO A 30 -16.74 -1.39 -3.41
CA PRO A 30 -17.24 -0.81 -4.64
C PRO A 30 -18.47 0.05 -4.40
N ARG A 31 -18.63 1.09 -5.22
CA ARG A 31 -19.83 1.95 -5.22
C ARG A 31 -21.02 1.24 -5.82
N ILE A 32 -20.78 0.53 -6.92
CA ILE A 32 -21.81 -0.15 -7.69
C ILE A 32 -21.60 -1.65 -7.54
N LYS A 33 -22.65 -2.36 -7.13
CA LYS A 33 -22.68 -3.82 -7.12
C LYS A 33 -23.85 -4.31 -7.97
N ASN A 34 -23.57 -5.26 -8.84
CA ASN A 34 -24.60 -6.00 -9.58
C ASN A 34 -24.99 -7.22 -8.73
N SER A 35 -26.25 -7.31 -8.32
CA SER A 35 -26.77 -8.46 -7.57
C SER A 35 -28.17 -8.81 -8.07
N ASN A 36 -28.35 -10.04 -8.58
CA ASN A 36 -29.63 -10.56 -9.07
C ASN A 36 -30.32 -9.60 -10.07
N ASP A 37 -29.61 -9.17 -11.12
CA ASP A 37 -30.08 -8.22 -12.14
C ASP A 37 -30.51 -6.83 -11.61
N LYS A 38 -30.15 -6.50 -10.36
CA LYS A 38 -30.33 -5.18 -9.77
C LYS A 38 -28.98 -4.48 -9.60
N ILE A 39 -28.92 -3.25 -10.08
CA ILE A 39 -27.83 -2.32 -9.79
C ILE A 39 -28.08 -1.72 -8.40
N ILE A 40 -27.14 -1.93 -7.48
CA ILE A 40 -27.12 -1.29 -6.16
C ILE A 40 -26.05 -0.23 -6.18
N VAL A 41 -26.45 1.03 -6.02
CA VAL A 41 -25.55 2.17 -5.84
C VAL A 41 -25.45 2.46 -4.34
N ASN A 42 -24.24 2.38 -3.80
CA ASN A 42 -23.95 2.70 -2.40
C ASN A 42 -22.93 3.83 -2.33
N ASP A 43 -23.41 5.04 -2.03
CA ASP A 43 -22.55 6.21 -1.79
C ASP A 43 -21.91 6.21 -0.38
N GLU A 44 -22.44 5.36 0.51
CA GLU A 44 -21.97 5.10 1.87
C GLU A 44 -21.13 3.81 1.92
N ARG A 45 -19.96 3.88 1.28
CA ARG A 45 -19.05 2.75 1.09
C ARG A 45 -18.36 2.34 2.38
N GLU A 46 -18.06 1.06 2.52
CA GLU A 46 -17.28 0.51 3.63
C GLU A 46 -15.79 0.73 3.38
N VAL A 47 -15.10 1.33 4.34
CA VAL A 47 -13.64 1.48 4.35
C VAL A 47 -13.06 0.35 5.18
N PHE A 48 -12.49 -0.65 4.51
CA PHE A 48 -11.75 -1.74 5.14
C PHE A 48 -10.35 -1.26 5.51
N TYR A 49 -9.88 -1.66 6.70
CA TYR A 49 -8.54 -1.32 7.13
C TYR A 49 -7.96 -2.35 8.10
N SER A 50 -6.63 -2.34 8.20
CA SER A 50 -5.91 -3.11 9.21
C SER A 50 -4.63 -2.37 9.63
N PRO A 51 -4.36 -2.25 10.93
CA PRO A 51 -3.02 -1.96 11.40
C PRO A 51 -2.05 -3.02 10.89
N LEU A 52 -0.87 -2.61 10.43
CA LEU A 52 0.13 -3.56 9.93
C LEU A 52 0.53 -4.54 11.02
N SER A 53 0.79 -4.04 12.23
CA SER A 53 1.01 -4.86 13.42
C SER A 53 -0.32 -5.29 14.05
N SER A 54 -1.19 -5.95 13.29
CA SER A 54 -2.42 -6.58 13.77
C SER A 54 -2.84 -7.73 12.86
N LEU A 55 -3.46 -8.75 13.46
CA LEU A 55 -4.11 -9.82 12.70
C LEU A 55 -5.55 -9.48 12.35
N HIS A 56 -6.20 -8.49 12.98
CA HIS A 56 -7.61 -8.22 12.74
C HIS A 56 -7.87 -7.43 11.45
N LEU A 57 -8.99 -7.70 10.80
CA LEU A 57 -9.56 -6.88 9.74
C LEU A 57 -10.74 -6.09 10.29
N TYR A 58 -10.76 -4.79 10.00
CA TYR A 58 -11.83 -3.89 10.42
C TYR A 58 -12.49 -3.24 9.21
N SER A 59 -13.72 -2.76 9.37
CA SER A 59 -14.28 -1.71 8.51
C SER A 59 -14.97 -0.62 9.30
N ILE A 60 -15.15 0.51 8.65
CA ILE A 60 -15.98 1.62 9.11
C ILE A 60 -16.72 2.20 7.91
N ASN A 61 -17.98 2.58 8.10
CA ASN A 61 -18.74 3.19 7.02
C ASN A 61 -18.20 4.61 6.72
N SER A 62 -18.09 4.95 5.44
CA SER A 62 -17.61 6.26 5.00
C SER A 62 -18.52 7.42 5.42
N SER A 63 -19.81 7.21 5.67
CA SER A 63 -20.70 8.27 6.20
C SER A 63 -20.27 8.73 7.60
N VAL A 64 -19.77 7.81 8.43
CA VAL A 64 -19.21 8.13 9.75
C VAL A 64 -17.94 8.97 9.61
N LEU A 65 -17.08 8.65 8.64
CA LEU A 65 -15.84 9.41 8.39
C LEU A 65 -16.08 10.79 7.79
N LYS A 66 -17.14 10.96 7.00
CA LYS A 66 -17.53 12.24 6.38
C LYS A 66 -18.24 13.18 7.35
N ASN A 67 -18.73 12.67 8.48
CA ASN A 67 -19.45 13.49 9.45
C ASN A 67 -18.47 14.22 10.38
N GLU A 68 -18.38 15.54 10.18
CA GLU A 68 -17.49 16.45 10.90
C GLU A 68 -17.72 16.46 12.42
N GLN A 69 -18.93 16.12 12.88
CA GLN A 69 -19.23 16.07 14.31
C GLN A 69 -18.43 14.98 15.03
N PHE A 70 -18.14 13.85 14.36
CA PHE A 70 -17.28 12.80 14.92
C PHE A 70 -15.80 13.18 14.90
N ALA A 71 -15.38 14.09 14.01
CA ALA A 71 -14.03 14.63 14.00
C ALA A 71 -13.79 15.56 15.22
N ALA A 72 -14.83 16.27 15.66
CA ALA A 72 -14.76 17.21 16.79
C ALA A 72 -14.65 16.53 18.17
N THR A 73 -15.10 15.28 18.32
CA THR A 73 -15.14 14.55 19.61
C THR A 73 -13.92 13.66 19.87
N LEU A 74 -12.75 13.98 19.29
CA LEU A 74 -11.50 13.22 19.44
C LEU A 74 -11.59 11.74 19.03
N GLY A 75 -12.47 11.40 18.08
CA GLY A 75 -12.39 10.12 17.37
C GLY A 75 -12.88 8.90 18.15
N GLU A 76 -13.89 9.06 19.01
CA GLU A 76 -14.66 7.91 19.49
C GLU A 76 -15.54 7.35 18.36
N PHE A 77 -14.91 6.67 17.40
CA PHE A 77 -15.60 5.80 16.44
C PHE A 77 -16.12 4.50 17.09
N GLN A 78 -16.10 4.43 18.43
CA GLN A 78 -16.49 3.24 19.18
C GLN A 78 -17.95 2.90 18.90
N GLY A 79 -18.22 1.65 18.50
CA GLY A 79 -19.54 1.19 18.05
C GLY A 79 -19.79 1.30 16.54
N ASN A 80 -19.04 2.13 15.80
CA ASN A 80 -19.15 2.24 14.34
C ASN A 80 -18.13 1.39 13.57
N VAL A 81 -17.12 0.88 14.28
CA VAL A 81 -16.11 -0.02 13.72
C VAL A 81 -16.61 -1.46 13.78
N LYS A 82 -16.60 -2.13 12.64
CA LYS A 82 -16.89 -3.56 12.53
C LYS A 82 -15.59 -4.34 12.56
N ASP A 83 -15.48 -5.31 13.49
CA ASP A 83 -14.39 -6.27 13.54
C ASP A 83 -14.82 -7.55 12.81
N TYR A 84 -14.13 -7.88 11.72
CA TYR A 84 -14.37 -9.10 10.97
C TYR A 84 -13.62 -10.29 11.54
N GLY A 85 -12.66 -10.07 12.45
CA GLY A 85 -11.79 -11.05 13.09
C GLY A 85 -10.44 -11.22 12.39
N THR A 86 -9.79 -12.37 12.56
CA THR A 86 -8.35 -12.53 12.31
C THR A 86 -7.98 -13.02 10.89
N LYS A 87 -6.93 -12.41 10.35
CA LYS A 87 -6.15 -12.85 9.18
C LYS A 87 -5.06 -13.81 9.62
N ALA A 88 -4.53 -14.60 8.69
CA ALA A 88 -3.43 -15.51 8.94
C ALA A 88 -2.07 -14.81 9.19
N SER A 89 -1.94 -13.53 8.83
CA SER A 89 -0.71 -12.74 8.97
C SER A 89 -0.99 -11.24 8.91
N GLN A 90 0.02 -10.44 9.25
CA GLN A 90 0.10 -9.01 9.06
C GLN A 90 -0.05 -8.65 7.57
N SER A 91 -0.66 -7.49 7.31
CA SER A 91 -0.91 -6.99 5.96
C SER A 91 -0.44 -5.55 5.81
N VAL A 92 0.02 -5.21 4.62
CA VAL A 92 0.31 -3.83 4.21
C VAL A 92 -0.53 -3.44 3.00
N GLY A 93 -0.47 -4.21 1.90
CA GLY A 93 -1.34 -4.00 0.75
C GLY A 93 -2.73 -4.60 0.97
N MET A 94 -3.75 -3.87 0.51
CA MET A 94 -5.15 -4.29 0.49
C MET A 94 -5.90 -3.56 -0.62
N VAL A 95 -6.81 -4.25 -1.32
CA VAL A 95 -7.70 -3.66 -2.33
C VAL A 95 -8.98 -4.48 -2.43
N MET A 96 -10.07 -3.89 -2.91
CA MET A 96 -11.31 -4.62 -3.23
C MET A 96 -11.64 -4.45 -4.72
N ASP A 97 -12.22 -5.47 -5.34
CA ASP A 97 -12.72 -5.37 -6.71
C ASP A 97 -14.18 -4.85 -6.77
N ASN A 98 -14.67 -4.63 -7.98
CA ASN A 98 -16.05 -4.22 -8.26
C ASN A 98 -17.11 -5.24 -7.81
N GLN A 99 -16.75 -6.51 -7.61
CA GLN A 99 -17.65 -7.56 -7.14
C GLN A 99 -17.67 -7.67 -5.61
N GLY A 100 -16.80 -6.94 -4.90
CA GLY A 100 -16.70 -6.97 -3.45
C GLY A 100 -15.80 -8.08 -2.92
N VAL A 101 -14.87 -8.59 -3.72
CA VAL A 101 -13.80 -9.48 -3.27
C VAL A 101 -12.62 -8.63 -2.80
N LEU A 102 -12.26 -8.77 -1.53
CA LEU A 102 -11.11 -8.13 -0.91
C LEU A 102 -9.85 -8.98 -1.15
N TYR A 103 -8.77 -8.37 -1.64
CA TYR A 103 -7.44 -8.94 -1.78
C TYR A 103 -6.50 -8.25 -0.81
N TYR A 104 -5.64 -9.01 -0.13
CA TYR A 104 -4.71 -8.47 0.84
C TYR A 104 -3.45 -9.34 0.99
N SER A 105 -2.39 -8.68 1.42
CA SER A 105 -1.08 -9.30 1.66
C SER A 105 -1.05 -10.11 2.96
N LEU A 106 -0.24 -11.16 2.99
CA LEU A 106 0.07 -11.96 4.19
C LEU A 106 1.59 -11.99 4.36
N LEU A 107 2.15 -10.96 5.00
CA LEU A 107 3.58 -10.67 4.99
C LEU A 107 4.43 -11.81 5.55
N ALA A 108 4.07 -12.35 6.72
CA ALA A 108 4.83 -13.43 7.35
C ALA A 108 4.69 -14.79 6.63
N LEU A 109 3.77 -14.87 5.68
CA LEU A 109 3.52 -16.08 4.89
C LEU A 109 3.97 -15.93 3.44
N ASN A 110 4.54 -14.79 3.05
CA ASN A 110 4.94 -14.48 1.68
C ASN A 110 3.80 -14.73 0.69
N GLY A 111 2.61 -14.27 1.04
CA GLY A 111 1.39 -14.69 0.37
C GLY A 111 0.39 -13.58 0.11
N ILE A 112 -0.60 -13.94 -0.70
CA ILE A 112 -1.76 -13.12 -1.03
C ILE A 112 -3.00 -13.93 -0.68
N ALA A 113 -3.94 -13.31 0.02
CA ALA A 113 -5.25 -13.88 0.26
C ALA A 113 -6.35 -13.03 -0.37
N ARG A 114 -7.48 -13.69 -0.59
CA ARG A 114 -8.72 -13.06 -0.97
C ARG A 114 -9.86 -13.46 -0.06
N TRP A 115 -10.90 -12.63 0.01
CA TRP A 115 -12.14 -12.91 0.71
C TRP A 115 -13.31 -12.23 0.01
N ASP A 116 -14.36 -12.98 -0.27
CA ASP A 116 -15.63 -12.44 -0.76
C ASP A 116 -16.41 -11.85 0.44
N SER A 117 -16.65 -10.53 0.40
CA SER A 117 -17.34 -9.81 1.48
C SER A 117 -18.79 -10.27 1.73
N GLY A 118 -19.39 -11.03 0.80
CA GLY A 118 -20.68 -11.68 0.98
C GLY A 118 -20.64 -12.94 1.85
N THR A 119 -19.44 -13.42 2.23
CA THR A 119 -19.25 -14.64 3.02
C THR A 119 -18.70 -14.36 4.43
N PRO A 120 -18.93 -15.22 5.43
CA PRO A 120 -18.33 -15.06 6.75
C PRO A 120 -16.80 -15.01 6.66
N PHE A 121 -16.17 -14.01 7.29
CA PHE A 121 -14.75 -13.76 7.13
C PHE A 121 -13.90 -14.97 7.51
N GLN A 122 -14.08 -15.52 8.71
CA GLN A 122 -13.25 -16.60 9.28
C GLN A 122 -13.18 -17.85 8.39
N THR A 123 -14.28 -18.20 7.76
CA THR A 123 -14.39 -19.42 6.95
C THR A 123 -14.27 -19.14 5.45
N GLY A 124 -14.38 -17.89 5.02
CA GLY A 124 -14.38 -17.47 3.62
C GLY A 124 -13.02 -17.04 3.05
N GLN A 125 -12.01 -16.79 3.89
CA GLN A 125 -10.67 -16.37 3.41
C GLN A 125 -9.99 -17.51 2.64
N LYS A 126 -9.32 -17.18 1.55
CA LYS A 126 -8.54 -18.13 0.75
C LYS A 126 -7.19 -17.54 0.38
N MET A 127 -6.11 -18.27 0.67
CA MET A 127 -4.79 -17.94 0.13
C MET A 127 -4.76 -18.31 -1.35
N ILE A 128 -4.38 -17.37 -2.20
CA ILE A 128 -4.40 -17.54 -3.67
C ILE A 128 -3.00 -17.57 -4.28
N ALA A 129 -2.00 -17.08 -3.57
CA ALA A 129 -0.61 -17.15 -3.97
C ALA A 129 0.29 -17.21 -2.74
N LYS A 130 1.39 -17.95 -2.84
CA LYS A 130 2.44 -18.04 -1.83
C LYS A 130 3.77 -18.35 -2.50
N ASP A 131 4.77 -17.50 -2.29
CA ASP A 131 6.13 -17.74 -2.79
C ASP A 131 7.14 -16.88 -2.02
N GLU A 132 8.09 -17.52 -1.35
CA GLU A 132 9.10 -16.83 -0.52
C GLU A 132 10.08 -15.98 -1.33
N ARG A 133 10.30 -16.31 -2.61
CA ARG A 133 11.23 -15.63 -3.50
C ARG A 133 10.57 -14.45 -4.22
N TYR A 134 9.33 -14.62 -4.67
CA TYR A 134 8.64 -13.65 -5.51
C TYR A 134 7.63 -12.77 -4.76
N LEU A 135 7.15 -13.18 -3.58
CA LEU A 135 6.13 -12.48 -2.79
C LEU A 135 6.64 -12.07 -1.40
N GLU A 136 7.89 -11.60 -1.31
CA GLU A 136 8.54 -11.23 -0.05
C GLU A 136 7.83 -10.09 0.69
N TRP A 137 7.58 -8.96 0.02
CA TRP A 137 6.83 -7.85 0.60
C TRP A 137 5.77 -7.36 -0.38
N VAL A 138 4.62 -8.02 -0.37
CA VAL A 138 3.46 -7.66 -1.19
C VAL A 138 2.91 -6.31 -0.70
N ASN A 139 3.26 -5.24 -1.42
CA ASN A 139 3.09 -3.87 -0.95
C ASN A 139 1.73 -3.28 -1.34
N SER A 140 1.38 -3.35 -2.62
CA SER A 140 0.16 -2.74 -3.16
C SER A 140 -0.40 -3.53 -4.33
N PHE A 141 -1.65 -3.22 -4.65
CA PHE A 141 -2.44 -3.89 -5.67
C PHE A 141 -3.11 -2.84 -6.55
N ALA A 142 -3.26 -3.14 -7.84
CA ALA A 142 -4.01 -2.33 -8.78
C ALA A 142 -4.78 -3.25 -9.74
N PHE A 143 -5.95 -2.81 -10.17
CA PHE A 143 -6.72 -3.49 -11.22
C PHE A 143 -6.54 -2.75 -12.54
N ASP A 144 -6.41 -3.49 -13.62
CA ASP A 144 -6.61 -2.96 -14.97
C ASP A 144 -8.06 -3.20 -15.45
N ASP A 145 -8.34 -2.74 -16.66
CA ASP A 145 -9.64 -2.87 -17.34
C ASP A 145 -9.91 -4.27 -17.91
N GLN A 146 -8.85 -5.07 -18.08
CA GLN A 146 -8.86 -6.46 -18.57
C GLN A 146 -9.10 -7.49 -17.46
N GLY A 147 -9.25 -7.04 -16.22
CA GLY A 147 -9.51 -7.89 -15.06
C GLY A 147 -8.25 -8.52 -14.47
N ASN A 148 -7.07 -7.97 -14.76
CA ASN A 148 -5.84 -8.36 -14.10
C ASN A 148 -5.64 -7.58 -12.80
N LEU A 149 -5.20 -8.31 -11.79
CA LEU A 149 -4.68 -7.77 -10.55
C LEU A 149 -3.16 -7.67 -10.67
N THR A 150 -2.66 -6.44 -10.79
CA THR A 150 -1.22 -6.13 -10.75
C THR A 150 -0.78 -5.88 -9.32
N ILE A 151 0.32 -6.52 -8.93
CA ILE A 151 0.83 -6.55 -7.57
C ILE A 151 2.24 -5.97 -7.57
N LEU A 152 2.46 -4.93 -6.78
CA LEU A 152 3.80 -4.45 -6.47
C LEU A 152 4.37 -5.25 -5.31
N VAL A 153 5.47 -5.95 -5.58
CA VAL A 153 6.28 -6.58 -4.55
C VAL A 153 7.59 -5.84 -4.44
N ASN A 154 7.98 -5.47 -3.23
CA ASN A 154 9.30 -4.88 -2.98
C ASN A 154 10.05 -5.65 -1.89
N ARG A 155 11.16 -5.08 -1.40
CA ARG A 155 11.95 -5.58 -0.26
C ARG A 155 12.15 -4.50 0.79
N LEU A 156 11.08 -3.75 1.08
CA LEU A 156 11.10 -2.63 2.02
C LEU A 156 11.61 -3.06 3.42
N ASN A 157 11.19 -4.23 3.91
CA ASN A 157 11.71 -4.83 5.13
C ASN A 157 13.25 -4.90 5.12
N ARG A 158 13.86 -5.36 4.03
CA ARG A 158 15.32 -5.45 3.95
C ARG A 158 15.98 -4.07 3.96
N PHE A 159 15.40 -3.09 3.28
CA PHE A 159 15.92 -1.73 3.27
C PHE A 159 15.97 -1.14 4.69
N ILE A 160 14.85 -1.20 5.41
CA ILE A 160 14.75 -0.63 6.77
C ILE A 160 15.70 -1.32 7.75
N TYR A 161 15.82 -2.65 7.65
CA TYR A 161 16.68 -3.44 8.53
C TYR A 161 18.10 -3.61 7.99
N GLN A 162 18.53 -2.78 7.02
CA GLN A 162 19.90 -2.74 6.47
C GLN A 162 20.40 -4.09 5.93
N LYS A 163 19.49 -4.86 5.33
CA LYS A 163 19.71 -6.18 4.72
C LYS A 163 19.47 -6.18 3.20
N LEU A 164 19.29 -5.01 2.59
CA LEU A 164 19.02 -4.90 1.16
C LEU A 164 20.30 -5.10 0.36
N SER A 165 20.29 -6.03 -0.60
CA SER A 165 21.35 -6.19 -1.59
C SER A 165 20.96 -5.47 -2.87
N ILE A 166 21.78 -4.52 -3.33
CA ILE A 166 21.56 -3.84 -4.62
C ILE A 166 21.85 -4.74 -5.82
N ASN A 167 22.51 -5.88 -5.60
CA ASN A 167 22.85 -6.86 -6.64
C ASN A 167 21.71 -7.86 -6.91
N GLU A 168 20.57 -7.70 -6.26
CA GLU A 168 19.39 -8.55 -6.45
C GLU A 168 18.17 -7.73 -6.88
N PRO A 169 17.20 -8.32 -7.62
CA PRO A 169 15.96 -7.62 -7.94
C PRO A 169 15.16 -7.32 -6.66
N ASN A 170 14.97 -6.03 -6.38
CA ASN A 170 14.31 -5.55 -5.16
C ASN A 170 12.87 -5.11 -5.35
N PHE A 171 12.43 -4.96 -6.61
CA PHE A 171 11.09 -4.54 -6.99
C PHE A 171 10.59 -5.45 -8.10
N ARG A 172 9.30 -5.79 -8.06
CA ARG A 172 8.62 -6.62 -9.06
C ARG A 172 7.20 -6.14 -9.24
N LEU A 173 6.72 -6.19 -10.49
CA LEU A 173 5.31 -6.16 -10.82
C LEU A 173 4.90 -7.55 -11.26
N ILE A 174 3.87 -8.11 -10.62
CA ILE A 174 3.32 -9.41 -10.95
C ILE A 174 1.84 -9.19 -11.27
N ALA A 175 1.41 -9.61 -12.46
CA ALA A 175 0.02 -9.51 -12.88
C ALA A 175 -0.60 -10.90 -13.04
N SER A 176 -1.84 -11.05 -12.62
CA SER A 176 -2.64 -12.25 -12.85
C SER A 176 -4.07 -11.86 -13.14
N ASN A 177 -4.72 -12.54 -14.09
CA ASN A 177 -6.13 -12.35 -14.34
C ASN A 177 -6.95 -12.91 -13.17
N VAL A 178 -7.79 -12.06 -12.56
CA VAL A 178 -8.70 -12.43 -11.47
C VAL A 178 -10.17 -12.20 -11.85
N GLY A 179 -10.43 -11.61 -13.02
CA GLY A 179 -11.76 -11.31 -13.56
C GLY A 179 -12.46 -10.11 -12.91
N GLY A 180 -12.02 -9.68 -11.72
CA GLY A 180 -12.49 -8.46 -11.05
C GLY A 180 -11.85 -7.20 -11.62
N LYS A 181 -12.61 -6.10 -11.63
CA LYS A 181 -12.14 -4.76 -12.01
C LYS A 181 -12.01 -3.86 -10.78
N SER A 182 -11.45 -2.67 -10.96
CA SER A 182 -11.30 -1.67 -9.89
C SER A 182 -12.62 -1.43 -9.13
N TYR A 183 -12.56 -1.16 -7.82
CA TYR A 183 -13.70 -0.74 -7.00
C TYR A 183 -14.37 0.57 -7.49
N LEU A 184 -13.71 1.31 -8.39
CA LEU A 184 -14.22 2.49 -9.08
C LEU A 184 -14.89 2.16 -10.43
N TYR A 185 -14.80 0.91 -10.90
CA TYR A 185 -15.33 0.52 -12.19
C TYR A 185 -16.85 0.65 -12.23
N ASP A 186 -17.34 1.24 -13.30
CA ASP A 186 -18.75 1.48 -13.60
C ASP A 186 -18.99 1.14 -15.07
N GLU A 187 -19.91 0.22 -15.36
CA GLU A 187 -20.24 -0.20 -16.73
C GLU A 187 -20.85 0.94 -17.56
N SER A 188 -21.44 1.95 -16.91
CA SER A 188 -21.98 3.13 -17.60
C SER A 188 -20.88 4.04 -18.17
N TYR A 189 -19.64 3.89 -17.73
CA TYR A 189 -18.46 4.60 -18.22
C TYR A 189 -17.52 3.65 -18.97
N ASN A 190 -18.06 2.83 -19.87
CA ASN A 190 -17.24 2.07 -20.79
C ASN A 190 -16.38 3.07 -21.61
N TYR A 191 -15.08 3.11 -21.36
CA TYR A 191 -14.12 4.03 -22.00
C TYR A 191 -13.89 3.72 -23.49
N GLU A 192 -14.61 2.75 -24.05
CA GLU A 192 -14.78 2.64 -25.50
C GLU A 192 -15.64 3.82 -25.98
N SER A 193 -14.99 4.98 -26.09
CA SER A 193 -15.46 6.06 -26.93
C SER A 193 -15.76 5.48 -28.30
N SER A 194 -16.99 5.69 -28.73
CA SER A 194 -17.46 5.52 -30.10
C SER A 194 -16.37 5.91 -31.08
N GLN A 195 -15.72 4.94 -31.73
CA GLN A 195 -15.10 5.19 -33.02
C GLN A 195 -16.23 5.32 -34.04
N THR A 196 -17.00 6.40 -33.92
CA THR A 196 -17.82 6.88 -35.02
C THR A 196 -16.85 7.54 -35.98
N SER A 197 -16.54 6.83 -37.05
CA SER A 197 -15.82 7.33 -38.20
C SER A 197 -16.61 8.46 -38.86
N GLU A 198 -16.44 9.68 -38.37
CA GLU A 198 -16.70 10.90 -39.15
C GLU A 198 -15.35 11.42 -39.64
N ALA A 199 -15.08 11.16 -40.92
CA ALA A 199 -13.97 11.76 -41.62
C ALA A 199 -14.20 13.28 -41.69
N SER A 200 -13.55 14.02 -40.80
CA SER A 200 -13.35 15.46 -40.95
C SER A 200 -11.86 15.73 -41.02
N SER A 201 -11.39 15.95 -42.24
CA SER A 201 -10.02 16.28 -42.57
C SER A 201 -9.65 17.65 -41.99
N THR A 202 -8.79 17.67 -40.98
CA THR A 202 -8.00 18.85 -40.63
C THR A 202 -6.58 18.42 -40.28
N THR A 203 -5.66 18.74 -41.19
CA THR A 203 -4.22 18.56 -41.04
C THR A 203 -3.73 19.26 -39.77
N THR A 204 -3.33 18.47 -38.78
CA THR A 204 -2.52 18.95 -37.66
C THR A 204 -1.33 18.02 -37.55
N THR A 205 -0.14 18.59 -37.71
CA THR A 205 1.14 17.88 -37.64
C THR A 205 1.28 17.20 -36.29
N GLU A 206 1.14 15.88 -36.27
CA GLU A 206 1.30 15.03 -35.11
C GLU A 206 2.78 15.03 -34.70
N LYS A 207 3.09 15.66 -33.56
CA LYS A 207 4.37 15.40 -32.89
C LYS A 207 4.29 14.01 -32.28
N GLU A 208 5.06 13.10 -32.86
CA GLU A 208 5.27 11.73 -32.40
C GLU A 208 5.57 11.70 -30.89
N VAL A 209 4.64 11.17 -30.10
CA VAL A 209 4.86 10.89 -28.68
C VAL A 209 5.76 9.66 -28.59
N PRO A 210 6.93 9.71 -27.92
CA PRO A 210 7.82 8.59 -27.87
C PRO A 210 7.15 7.37 -27.20
N VAL A 211 7.25 6.22 -27.85
CA VAL A 211 6.84 4.93 -27.29
C VAL A 211 7.66 4.67 -26.03
N LEU A 212 7.01 4.69 -24.86
CA LEU A 212 7.63 4.27 -23.60
C LEU A 212 7.97 2.77 -23.70
N LYS A 213 9.28 2.46 -23.71
CA LYS A 213 9.79 1.09 -23.58
C LYS A 213 10.01 0.81 -22.09
N PRO A 214 9.23 -0.06 -21.44
CA PRO A 214 9.48 -0.43 -20.05
C PRO A 214 10.85 -1.13 -19.96
N GLY A 215 11.75 -0.60 -19.13
CA GLY A 215 13.00 -1.30 -18.77
C GLY A 215 14.30 -0.82 -19.42
N THR A 216 14.45 0.47 -19.72
CA THR A 216 15.79 1.06 -19.92
C THR A 216 15.96 2.27 -19.01
N ASP A 217 17.11 2.38 -18.34
CA ASP A 217 17.50 3.40 -17.33
C ASP A 217 17.56 4.86 -17.85
N GLN A 218 16.87 5.17 -18.95
CA GLN A 218 16.79 6.49 -19.59
C GLN A 218 15.46 7.17 -19.23
N ASP A 219 15.05 7.09 -17.95
CA ASP A 219 14.00 7.95 -17.41
C ASP A 219 14.64 9.28 -16.99
N PRO A 220 14.27 10.42 -17.61
CA PRO A 220 14.84 11.73 -17.27
C PRO A 220 14.50 12.18 -15.84
N TYR A 221 13.61 11.47 -15.13
CA TYR A 221 13.26 11.75 -13.74
C TYR A 221 14.00 10.87 -12.72
N LEU A 222 14.84 9.93 -13.15
CA LEU A 222 15.56 8.98 -12.26
C LEU A 222 17.02 9.36 -11.93
N SER A 223 17.53 10.49 -12.40
CA SER A 223 18.89 10.94 -12.04
C SER A 223 18.84 12.02 -10.95
N PRO A 224 19.26 11.75 -9.69
CA PRO A 224 19.62 12.83 -8.78
C PRO A 224 20.93 13.45 -9.27
N GLN A 225 20.86 14.69 -9.75
CA GLN A 225 22.06 15.46 -10.06
C GLN A 225 22.81 15.72 -8.74
N PRO A 226 24.12 15.41 -8.63
CA PRO A 226 24.88 15.72 -7.43
C PRO A 226 24.82 17.23 -7.18
N ALA A 227 24.38 17.65 -5.99
CA ALA A 227 24.53 19.03 -5.59
C ALA A 227 26.04 19.35 -5.53
N GLU A 228 26.47 20.41 -6.22
CA GLU A 228 27.81 20.95 -6.07
C GLU A 228 28.10 21.24 -4.58
N PRO A 229 29.31 20.97 -4.08
CA PRO A 229 29.64 21.28 -2.70
C PRO A 229 29.55 22.78 -2.47
N GLN A 230 28.53 23.23 -1.76
CA GLN A 230 28.53 24.55 -1.16
C GLN A 230 29.55 24.55 -0.03
N ALA A 231 30.51 25.49 -0.09
CA ALA A 231 31.50 25.68 0.95
C ALA A 231 30.80 26.06 2.26
N GLU A 232 31.06 25.30 3.33
CA GLU A 232 30.64 25.67 4.68
C GLU A 232 31.29 26.99 5.11
N PRO A 233 30.57 27.89 5.78
CA PRO A 233 31.19 29.03 6.43
C PRO A 233 32.00 28.56 7.65
N THR A 234 33.25 29.02 7.70
CA THR A 234 34.19 28.83 8.81
C THR A 234 33.56 29.14 10.18
N PRO A 235 33.66 28.25 11.18
CA PRO A 235 33.31 28.61 12.55
C PRO A 235 34.43 29.44 13.20
N GLU A 236 34.04 30.56 13.83
CA GLU A 236 34.90 31.34 14.72
C GLU A 236 35.41 30.49 15.90
N SER A 237 36.66 30.75 16.27
CA SER A 237 37.36 30.10 17.37
C SER A 237 36.71 30.39 18.73
N SER A 238 36.41 29.35 19.50
CA SER A 238 36.30 29.47 20.96
C SER A 238 37.01 28.28 21.60
N MET A 239 38.01 28.61 22.43
CA MET A 239 38.79 27.66 23.21
C MET A 239 37.94 27.02 24.31
N GLY A 240 37.96 25.68 24.40
CA GLY A 240 37.33 24.93 25.49
C GLY A 240 37.94 23.54 25.59
N GLN A 241 38.41 23.19 26.79
CA GLN A 241 39.29 22.07 27.12
C GLN A 241 38.73 20.66 26.83
N THR A 242 39.68 19.76 26.59
CA THR A 242 39.55 18.30 26.46
C THR A 242 38.90 17.63 27.66
N ASN A 243 37.99 16.68 27.43
CA ASN A 243 37.90 15.43 28.20
C ASN A 243 37.21 14.34 27.37
N GLY A 244 37.81 13.14 27.37
CA GLY A 244 37.39 12.01 26.57
C GLY A 244 35.99 11.51 26.94
N SER A 245 35.19 11.22 25.91
CA SER A 245 33.88 10.58 26.05
C SER A 245 33.80 9.41 25.07
N THR A 246 33.65 8.21 25.62
CA THR A 246 33.31 7.00 24.90
C THR A 246 31.88 7.14 24.34
N THR A 247 31.74 7.21 23.02
CA THR A 247 30.43 7.14 22.36
C THR A 247 29.77 5.79 22.63
N PRO A 248 28.58 5.73 23.25
CA PRO A 248 27.84 4.48 23.33
C PRO A 248 27.26 4.16 21.94
N LYS A 249 27.42 2.90 21.52
CA LYS A 249 26.70 2.31 20.40
C LYS A 249 25.19 2.54 20.61
N PRO A 250 24.41 2.97 19.61
CA PRO A 250 22.99 3.23 19.79
C PRO A 250 22.28 1.95 20.27
N SER A 251 21.47 2.06 21.32
CA SER A 251 20.69 0.94 21.84
C SER A 251 19.61 0.55 20.83
N SER A 252 19.18 -0.72 20.85
CA SER A 252 18.19 -1.24 19.89
C SER A 252 16.89 -0.41 19.85
N ALA A 253 16.54 0.26 20.96
CA ALA A 253 15.37 1.13 21.04
C ALA A 253 15.45 2.38 20.16
N ALA A 254 16.65 2.93 19.92
CA ALA A 254 16.82 4.08 19.03
C ALA A 254 16.68 3.67 17.55
N ALA A 255 17.22 2.52 17.19
CA ALA A 255 17.05 1.92 15.87
C ALA A 255 15.59 1.52 15.61
N GLU A 256 14.90 1.00 16.62
CA GLU A 256 13.48 0.63 16.56
C GLU A 256 12.56 1.87 16.38
N LYS A 257 12.85 2.97 17.08
CA LYS A 257 12.13 4.24 16.88
C LYS A 257 12.37 4.85 15.50
N ALA A 258 13.62 4.83 15.01
CA ALA A 258 13.94 5.31 13.67
C ALA A 258 13.28 4.47 12.57
N ALA A 259 13.29 3.13 12.72
CA ALA A 259 12.60 2.22 11.81
C ALA A 259 11.08 2.43 11.83
N THR A 260 10.48 2.61 13.00
CA THR A 260 9.04 2.90 13.15
C THR A 260 8.66 4.21 12.45
N ALA A 261 9.47 5.26 12.62
CA ALA A 261 9.24 6.55 11.98
C ALA A 261 9.39 6.45 10.45
N LEU A 262 10.47 5.84 9.95
CA LEU A 262 10.71 5.65 8.51
C LEU A 262 9.63 4.79 7.84
N ILE A 263 9.20 3.70 8.49
CA ILE A 263 8.10 2.86 7.98
C ILE A 263 6.81 3.67 7.90
N SER A 264 6.47 4.40 8.96
CA SER A 264 5.24 5.19 9.01
C SER A 264 5.28 6.32 7.96
N LEU A 265 6.43 6.96 7.75
CA LEU A 265 6.64 7.99 6.74
C LEU A 265 6.62 7.43 5.31
N LEU A 266 7.18 6.24 5.06
CA LEU A 266 7.17 5.62 3.72
C LEU A 266 5.78 5.10 3.35
N ILE A 267 5.04 4.53 4.32
CA ILE A 267 3.64 4.12 4.12
C ILE A 267 2.76 5.35 3.88
N ALA A 268 2.91 6.41 4.68
CA ALA A 268 2.15 7.65 4.50
C ALA A 268 2.51 8.38 3.20
N GLY A 269 3.77 8.38 2.80
CA GLY A 269 4.25 9.01 1.56
C GLY A 269 3.79 8.29 0.29
N MET A 270 3.67 6.96 0.31
CA MET A 270 3.09 6.20 -0.82
C MET A 270 1.56 6.38 -0.93
N LEU A 271 0.86 6.65 0.18
CA LEU A 271 -0.58 6.96 0.18
C LEU A 271 -0.91 8.34 -0.43
N LEU A 272 0.08 9.22 -0.60
CA LEU A 272 -0.08 10.56 -1.19
C LEU A 272 0.05 10.58 -2.72
N VAL A 273 0.32 9.44 -3.37
CA VAL A 273 0.56 9.33 -4.82
C VAL A 273 -0.49 8.44 -5.53
N VAL A 274 -1.65 8.21 -4.91
CA VAL A 274 -2.80 7.53 -5.55
C VAL A 274 -4.05 8.39 -5.46
#